data_AF-A0A966YR90-F1
#
_entry.id   AF-A0A966YR90-F1
#
_cell.length_a   1.000
_cell.length_b   1.000
_cell.length_c   1.000
_cell.angle_alpha   90.00
_cell.angle_beta   90.00
_cell.angle_gamma   90.00
#
_symmetry.space_group_name_H-M   'P 1'
#
loop_
_entity.id
_entity.type
_entity.pdbx_description
1 polymer ?
#
loop_
_entity_poly.entity_id
_entity_poly.type
_entity_poly.pdbx_seq_one_letter_code
_entity_poly.pdbx_strand_id
1 'polypeptide(L)'
;MSTKKPAPSLKNKSAKVTELPDGPAGAHGLTARQLKILTAIKEAVDTNGYPPSMREIGTQAGLSSPASVKYQLEELEKKGFIRRDPTRGRALEVLLPGESENSAPVDKTKYIPLVGRIAAGGPILAEQQIEETFPLPESLVGSGELFMLKVVGESMIEAAICDG
;
A
#
# COMPACT_ATOMS: atom_id res chain seq x y z
N MET A 1 -27.26 63.63 12.95
CA MET A 1 -25.94 63.09 12.57
C MET A 1 -25.90 61.60 12.87
N SER A 2 -25.95 60.74 11.84
CA SER A 2 -25.40 59.36 11.88
C SER A 2 -25.62 58.70 10.52
N THR A 3 -24.65 58.89 9.63
CA THR A 3 -24.56 58.21 8.34
C THR A 3 -23.92 56.84 8.56
N LYS A 4 -24.73 55.77 8.49
CA LYS A 4 -24.25 54.39 8.58
C LYS A 4 -23.68 53.99 7.21
N LYS A 5 -22.35 54.00 7.13
CA LYS A 5 -21.51 53.57 6.00
C LYS A 5 -21.79 52.08 5.66
N PRO A 6 -22.06 51.69 4.41
CA PRO A 6 -22.20 50.28 4.05
C PRO A 6 -20.83 49.59 3.99
N ALA A 7 -20.77 48.37 4.50
CA ALA A 7 -19.59 47.50 4.49
C ALA A 7 -19.26 47.03 3.05
N PRO A 8 -17.98 46.86 2.69
CA PRO A 8 -17.58 46.50 1.33
C PRO A 8 -17.87 45.03 1.03
N SER A 9 -18.42 44.77 -0.15
CA SER A 9 -18.64 43.43 -0.69
C SER A 9 -17.31 42.72 -0.97
N LEU A 10 -17.09 41.60 -0.28
CA LEU A 10 -16.00 40.69 -0.59
C LEU A 10 -16.34 39.99 -1.92
N LYS A 11 -15.82 40.56 -3.01
CA LYS A 11 -15.81 39.93 -4.33
C LYS A 11 -15.03 38.62 -4.22
N ASN A 12 -15.73 37.49 -4.27
CA ASN A 12 -15.14 36.19 -4.51
C ASN A 12 -14.42 36.26 -5.87
N LYS A 13 -13.10 36.38 -5.85
CA LYS A 13 -12.27 36.18 -7.04
C LYS A 13 -12.41 34.72 -7.43
N SER A 14 -13.24 34.46 -8.42
CA SER A 14 -13.33 33.19 -9.13
C SER A 14 -11.92 32.71 -9.43
N ALA A 15 -11.48 31.64 -8.76
CA ALA A 15 -10.23 30.98 -9.07
C ALA A 15 -10.33 30.59 -10.55
N LYS A 16 -9.44 31.15 -11.36
CA LYS A 16 -9.34 30.91 -12.79
C LYS A 16 -8.97 29.44 -12.96
N VAL A 17 -9.98 28.59 -13.11
CA VAL A 17 -9.82 27.15 -13.37
C VAL A 17 -9.13 27.07 -14.72
N THR A 18 -7.83 26.83 -14.68
CA THR A 18 -7.03 26.63 -15.88
C THR A 18 -7.12 25.14 -16.19
N GLU A 19 -8.24 24.73 -16.79
CA GLU A 19 -8.30 23.44 -17.44
C GLU A 19 -7.60 23.58 -18.79
N LEU A 20 -6.43 22.98 -18.90
CA LEU A 20 -5.81 22.65 -20.17
C LEU A 20 -5.35 21.20 -20.10
N PRO A 21 -5.61 20.42 -21.16
CA PRO A 21 -5.70 18.98 -21.10
C PRO A 21 -4.30 18.44 -20.88
N ASP A 22 -4.12 17.66 -19.81
CA ASP A 22 -2.99 16.75 -19.82
C ASP A 22 -3.21 15.83 -21.05
N GLY A 23 -2.17 15.66 -21.87
CA GLY A 23 -2.21 14.80 -23.06
C GLY A 23 -2.67 13.38 -22.75
N PRO A 24 -2.90 12.54 -23.77
CA PRO A 24 -3.46 11.20 -23.59
C PRO A 24 -2.72 10.46 -22.49
N ALA A 25 -3.48 9.79 -21.63
CA ALA A 25 -2.93 8.95 -20.58
C ALA A 25 -1.92 7.98 -21.20
N GLY A 26 -0.72 7.90 -20.63
CA GLY A 26 0.32 6.99 -21.12
C GLY A 26 -0.09 5.52 -20.98
N ALA A 27 0.85 4.60 -21.24
CA ALA A 27 0.62 3.14 -21.19
C ALA A 27 -0.03 2.61 -19.89
N HIS A 28 0.02 3.39 -18.80
CA HIS A 28 -0.50 3.02 -17.47
C HIS A 28 -1.72 3.84 -17.02
N GLY A 29 -2.40 4.57 -17.93
CA GLY A 29 -3.59 5.36 -17.54
C GLY A 29 -3.28 6.61 -16.71
N LEU A 30 -1.99 7.00 -16.64
CA LEU A 30 -1.51 8.17 -15.92
C LEU A 30 -1.27 9.34 -16.86
N THR A 31 -1.60 10.54 -16.39
CA THR A 31 -1.23 11.78 -17.09
C THR A 31 0.24 12.13 -16.84
N ALA A 32 0.84 12.94 -17.72
CA ALA A 32 2.21 13.42 -17.52
C ALA A 32 2.40 14.15 -16.18
N ARG A 33 1.35 14.82 -15.70
CA ARG A 33 1.35 15.51 -14.41
C ARG A 33 1.28 14.54 -13.24
N GLN A 34 0.44 13.53 -13.33
CA GLN A 34 0.34 12.46 -12.34
C GLN A 34 1.68 11.73 -12.19
N LEU A 35 2.36 11.46 -13.30
CA LEU A 35 3.69 10.86 -13.29
C LEU A 35 4.70 11.76 -12.58
N LYS A 36 4.73 13.07 -12.86
CA LYS A 36 5.59 14.03 -12.15
C LYS A 36 5.33 14.06 -10.64
N ILE A 37 4.08 13.94 -10.21
CA ILE A 37 3.72 13.88 -8.78
C ILE A 37 4.32 12.62 -8.14
N LEU A 38 4.18 11.45 -8.78
CA LEU A 38 4.75 10.20 -8.28
C LEU A 38 6.28 10.26 -8.20
N THR A 39 6.94 10.77 -9.24
CA THR A 39 8.40 10.95 -9.27
C THR A 39 8.88 11.90 -8.18
N ALA A 40 8.22 13.04 -8.01
CA ALA A 40 8.51 14.02 -6.95
C ALA A 40 8.47 13.40 -5.55
N ILE A 41 7.43 12.60 -5.27
CA ILE A 41 7.29 11.94 -3.97
C ILE A 41 8.40 10.91 -3.78
N LYS A 42 8.68 10.10 -4.80
CA LYS A 42 9.74 9.08 -4.75
C LYS A 42 11.11 9.70 -4.48
N GLU A 43 11.51 10.69 -5.29
CA GLU A 43 12.81 11.36 -5.14
C GLU A 43 12.99 11.96 -3.74
N ALA A 44 11.93 12.54 -3.17
CA ALA A 44 11.96 13.09 -1.83
C ALA A 44 12.06 12.01 -0.75
N VAL A 45 11.39 10.87 -0.91
CA VAL A 45 11.54 9.72 0.01
C VAL A 45 12.95 9.14 -0.08
N ASP A 46 13.50 8.97 -1.27
CA ASP A 46 14.84 8.41 -1.48
C ASP A 46 15.95 9.35 -0.96
N THR A 47 15.78 10.67 -1.14
CA THR A 47 16.80 11.65 -0.76
C THR A 47 16.71 12.06 0.71
N ASN A 48 15.50 12.25 1.23
CA ASN A 48 15.26 12.85 2.56
C ASN A 48 14.74 11.83 3.58
N GLY A 49 14.29 10.64 3.16
CA GLY A 49 13.67 9.64 4.03
C GLY A 49 12.23 9.95 4.43
N TYR A 50 11.60 10.97 3.84
CA TYR A 50 10.21 11.34 4.11
C TYR A 50 9.53 11.93 2.87
N PRO A 51 8.20 11.71 2.71
CA PRO A 51 7.50 12.26 1.56
C PRO A 51 7.38 13.79 1.65
N PRO A 52 7.35 14.47 0.49
CA PRO A 52 7.29 15.92 0.43
C PRO A 52 5.91 16.42 0.86
N SER A 53 5.87 17.67 1.30
CA SER A 53 4.64 18.37 1.66
C SER A 53 3.79 18.69 0.43
N MET A 54 2.49 18.94 0.68
CA MET A 54 1.54 19.37 -0.35
C MET A 54 2.01 20.60 -1.15
N ARG A 55 2.78 21.49 -0.51
CA ARG A 55 3.32 22.69 -1.15
C ARG A 55 4.48 22.34 -2.09
N GLU A 56 5.39 21.49 -1.63
CA GLU A 56 6.55 21.03 -2.41
C GLU A 56 6.11 20.21 -3.63
N ILE A 57 5.15 19.29 -3.45
CA ILE A 57 4.53 18.54 -4.55
C ILE A 57 3.92 19.51 -5.57
N GLY A 58 3.23 20.55 -5.10
CA GLY A 58 2.64 21.55 -5.98
C GLY A 58 3.69 22.30 -6.80
N THR A 59 4.79 22.71 -6.19
CA THR A 59 5.90 23.39 -6.87
C THR A 59 6.55 22.50 -7.93
N GLN A 60 6.81 21.23 -7.62
CA GLN A 60 7.47 20.29 -8.55
C GLN A 60 6.54 19.82 -9.68
N ALA A 61 5.25 19.60 -9.38
CA ALA A 61 4.27 19.14 -10.36
C ALA A 61 3.63 20.28 -11.19
N GLY A 62 3.97 21.53 -10.93
CA GLY A 62 3.39 22.70 -11.61
C GLY A 62 1.94 22.99 -11.22
N LEU A 63 1.53 22.62 -10.00
CA LEU A 63 0.19 22.87 -9.46
C LEU A 63 0.20 24.13 -8.60
N SER A 64 -0.72 25.04 -8.90
CA SER A 64 -0.80 26.36 -8.27
C SER A 64 -1.52 26.37 -6.93
N SER A 65 -2.22 25.30 -6.54
CA SER A 65 -2.97 25.25 -5.28
C SER A 65 -2.81 23.91 -4.54
N PRO A 66 -2.76 23.94 -3.19
CA PRO A 66 -2.77 22.72 -2.36
C PRO A 66 -4.02 21.86 -2.59
N ALA A 67 -5.15 22.47 -2.94
CA ALA A 67 -6.40 21.76 -3.25
C ALA A 67 -6.27 20.92 -4.53
N SER A 68 -5.60 21.44 -5.56
CA SER A 68 -5.32 20.71 -6.80
C SER A 68 -4.38 19.53 -6.57
N VAL A 69 -3.38 19.70 -5.69
CA VAL A 69 -2.49 18.60 -5.25
C VAL A 69 -3.30 17.52 -4.54
N LYS A 70 -4.20 17.91 -3.63
CA LYS A 70 -5.04 16.95 -2.91
C LYS A 70 -5.88 16.11 -3.86
N TYR A 71 -6.55 16.77 -4.80
CA TYR A 71 -7.36 16.09 -5.82
C TYR A 71 -6.55 15.10 -6.64
N GLN A 72 -5.37 15.49 -7.12
CA GLN A 72 -4.51 14.60 -7.91
C GLN A 72 -4.02 13.41 -7.10
N LEU A 73 -3.69 13.59 -5.82
CA LEU A 73 -3.30 12.48 -4.96
C LEU A 73 -4.48 11.53 -4.66
N GLU A 74 -5.70 12.03 -4.52
CA GLU A 74 -6.90 11.20 -4.39
C GLU A 74 -7.19 10.40 -5.67
N GLU A 75 -6.96 10.98 -6.85
CA GLU A 75 -7.05 10.25 -8.12
C GLU A 75 -5.98 9.16 -8.21
N LEU A 76 -4.74 9.46 -7.84
CA LEU A 76 -3.64 8.49 -7.82
C LEU A 76 -3.89 7.35 -6.82
N GLU A 77 -4.49 7.65 -5.67
CA GLU A 77 -4.92 6.66 -4.68
C GLU A 77 -6.04 5.76 -5.21
N LYS A 78 -7.06 6.34 -5.86
CA LYS A 78 -8.12 5.56 -6.54
C LYS A 78 -7.59 4.67 -7.66
N LYS A 79 -6.54 5.12 -8.36
CA LYS A 79 -5.85 4.35 -9.40
C LYS A 79 -4.87 3.31 -8.83
N GLY A 80 -4.64 3.30 -7.51
CA GLY A 80 -3.77 2.33 -6.84
C GLY A 80 -2.28 2.64 -6.88
N PHE A 81 -1.86 3.83 -7.33
CA PHE A 81 -0.46 4.23 -7.39
C PHE A 81 0.05 4.86 -6.08
N ILE A 82 -0.86 5.20 -5.16
CA ILE A 82 -0.53 5.76 -3.85
C ILE A 82 -1.32 5.03 -2.78
N ARG A 83 -0.64 4.65 -1.70
CA ARG A 83 -1.26 4.17 -0.46
C ARG A 83 -0.92 5.11 0.69
N ARG A 84 -1.93 5.49 1.46
CA ARG A 84 -1.77 6.36 2.62
C ARG A 84 -2.17 5.60 3.88
N ASP A 85 -1.35 5.71 4.91
CA ASP A 85 -1.73 5.24 6.24
C ASP A 85 -2.50 6.35 6.98
N PRO A 86 -3.78 6.17 7.31
CA PRO A 86 -4.58 7.19 8.01
C PRO A 86 -4.07 7.47 9.44
N THR A 87 -3.32 6.56 10.04
CA THR A 87 -2.79 6.70 11.41
C THR A 87 -1.41 7.35 11.46
N ARG A 88 -0.64 7.23 10.37
CA ARG A 88 0.68 7.86 10.21
C ARG A 88 0.59 8.87 9.08
N GLY A 89 0.22 10.10 9.39
CA GLY A 89 -0.11 11.12 8.38
C GLY A 89 0.94 11.42 7.30
N ARG A 90 2.21 10.97 7.46
CA ARG A 90 3.29 11.07 6.46
C ARG A 90 3.80 9.72 5.94
N ALA A 91 3.15 8.61 6.24
CA ALA A 91 3.46 7.35 5.58
C ALA A 91 2.67 7.30 4.26
N LEU A 92 3.37 7.61 3.17
CA LEU A 92 2.83 7.55 1.81
C LEU A 92 3.69 6.56 1.02
N GLU A 93 3.10 5.44 0.68
CA GLU A 93 3.73 4.41 -0.15
C GLU A 93 3.41 4.71 -1.61
N VAL A 94 4.43 4.95 -2.42
CA VAL A 94 4.29 5.25 -3.85
C VAL A 94 4.57 3.96 -4.62
N LEU A 95 3.59 3.52 -5.39
CA LEU A 95 3.73 2.39 -6.32
C LEU A 95 3.90 2.99 -7.71
N LEU A 96 5.12 3.05 -8.23
CA LEU A 96 5.35 3.55 -9.59
C LEU A 96 5.02 2.47 -10.63
N PRO A 97 4.42 2.84 -11.77
CA PRO A 97 4.27 1.90 -12.89
C PRO A 97 5.66 1.46 -13.39
N GLY A 98 5.90 0.15 -13.39
CA GLY A 98 7.18 -0.44 -13.79
C GLY A 98 8.13 -0.78 -12.64
N GLU A 99 7.84 -0.34 -11.40
CA GLU A 99 8.63 -0.72 -10.21
C GLU A 99 7.99 -1.83 -9.38
N SER A 100 6.73 -2.17 -9.69
CA SER A 100 6.02 -3.33 -9.16
C SER A 100 6.68 -4.68 -9.52
N GLU A 101 7.67 -4.69 -10.41
CA GLU A 101 8.46 -5.88 -10.74
C GLU A 101 9.64 -6.09 -9.75
N ASN A 102 10.05 -5.05 -9.00
CA ASN A 102 11.21 -5.10 -8.08
C ASN A 102 10.83 -4.99 -6.60
N SER A 103 9.61 -4.57 -6.25
CA SER A 103 9.04 -4.97 -4.97
C SER A 103 8.59 -6.41 -5.14
N ALA A 104 9.35 -7.38 -4.60
CA ALA A 104 8.82 -8.74 -4.43
C ALA A 104 7.38 -8.59 -3.92
N PRO A 105 6.37 -9.22 -4.56
CA PRO A 105 4.99 -9.09 -4.14
C PRO A 105 4.96 -9.28 -2.63
N VAL A 106 4.45 -8.28 -1.89
CA VAL A 106 4.37 -8.36 -0.44
C VAL A 106 3.47 -9.55 -0.14
N ASP A 107 4.12 -10.69 0.08
CA ASP A 107 3.45 -11.96 0.14
C ASP A 107 2.57 -11.93 1.38
N LYS A 108 1.29 -12.23 1.18
CA LYS A 108 0.31 -12.13 2.27
C LYS A 108 0.74 -13.10 3.36
N THR A 109 0.86 -12.62 4.59
CA THR A 109 1.26 -13.48 5.71
C THR A 109 0.03 -14.16 6.31
N LYS A 110 0.13 -15.48 6.49
CA LYS A 110 -0.91 -16.31 7.08
C LYS A 110 -0.40 -17.00 8.33
N TYR A 111 -1.20 -16.96 9.39
CA TYR A 111 -0.89 -17.58 10.66
C TYR A 111 -1.39 -19.02 10.67
N ILE A 112 -0.48 -19.99 10.72
CA ILE A 112 -0.80 -21.41 10.66
C ILE A 112 -0.59 -22.06 12.04
N PRO A 113 -1.60 -22.73 12.61
CA PRO A 113 -1.46 -23.41 13.89
C PRO A 113 -0.67 -24.71 13.76
N LEU A 114 0.26 -24.92 14.68
CA LEU A 114 0.91 -26.21 14.92
C LEU A 114 0.01 -27.04 15.84
N VAL A 115 -0.56 -28.12 15.33
CA VAL A 115 -1.61 -28.92 16.01
C VAL A 115 -1.11 -30.26 16.57
N GLY A 116 0.19 -30.38 16.83
CA GLY A 116 0.79 -31.51 17.53
C GLY A 116 1.67 -32.42 16.65
N ARG A 117 1.76 -33.71 17.02
CA ARG A 117 2.68 -34.69 16.42
C ARG A 117 1.91 -35.79 15.69
N ILE A 118 2.39 -36.21 14.53
CA ILE A 118 1.90 -37.43 13.87
C ILE A 118 2.79 -38.60 14.30
N ALA A 119 2.18 -39.63 14.89
CA ALA A 119 2.80 -40.95 14.97
C ALA A 119 2.31 -41.81 13.81
N ALA A 120 3.22 -42.59 13.20
CA ALA A 120 2.85 -43.51 12.12
C ALA A 120 1.88 -44.60 12.63
N GLY A 121 0.65 -44.64 12.11
CA GLY A 121 -0.15 -45.88 12.09
C GLY A 121 -1.51 -45.95 12.82
N GLY A 122 -2.22 -44.86 13.13
CA GLY A 122 -3.60 -44.98 13.66
C GLY A 122 -4.44 -43.69 13.59
N PRO A 123 -5.78 -43.80 13.62
CA PRO A 123 -6.66 -42.63 13.55
C PRO A 123 -6.52 -41.80 14.84
N ILE A 124 -6.20 -40.52 14.67
CA ILE A 124 -5.85 -39.60 15.75
C ILE A 124 -7.14 -39.06 16.38
N LEU A 125 -7.53 -39.60 17.53
CA LEU A 125 -8.48 -38.97 18.48
C LEU A 125 -7.70 -38.16 19.53
N ALA A 126 -6.81 -37.28 19.08
CA ALA A 126 -6.10 -36.36 19.97
C ALA A 126 -6.73 -34.98 19.79
N GLU A 127 -7.29 -34.45 20.86
CA GLU A 127 -7.88 -33.12 20.94
C GLU A 127 -6.93 -32.08 20.34
N GLN A 128 -7.46 -31.22 19.47
CA GLN A 128 -6.73 -30.18 18.73
C GLN A 128 -6.12 -29.14 19.68
N GLN A 129 -5.06 -29.49 20.39
CA GLN A 129 -4.33 -28.53 21.21
C GLN A 129 -3.34 -27.79 20.29
N ILE A 130 -3.63 -26.52 20.01
CA ILE A 130 -2.72 -25.63 19.29
C ILE A 130 -1.51 -25.38 20.21
N GLU A 131 -0.34 -25.88 19.82
CA GLU A 131 0.90 -25.67 20.57
C GLU A 131 1.47 -24.28 20.29
N GLU A 132 1.51 -23.90 19.01
CA GLU A 132 2.13 -22.66 18.54
C GLU A 132 1.46 -22.19 17.23
N THR A 133 1.69 -20.94 16.82
CA THR A 133 1.19 -20.41 15.54
C THR A 133 2.31 -19.71 14.79
N PHE A 134 2.53 -20.12 13.54
CA PHE A 134 3.63 -19.63 12.71
C PHE A 134 3.13 -18.65 11.63
N PRO A 135 3.76 -17.47 11.48
CA PRO A 135 3.52 -16.61 10.34
C PRO A 135 4.25 -17.16 9.11
N LEU A 136 3.50 -17.58 8.09
CA LEU A 136 4.05 -18.12 6.84
C LEU A 136 3.54 -17.33 5.62
N PRO A 137 4.37 -17.15 4.58
CA PRO A 137 3.96 -16.47 3.36
C PRO A 137 2.92 -17.29 2.56
N GLU A 138 1.86 -16.67 2.04
CA GLU A 138 0.79 -17.33 1.28
C GLU A 138 1.31 -18.02 0.02
N SER A 139 2.37 -17.53 -0.62
CA SER A 139 2.98 -18.22 -1.77
C SER A 139 3.61 -19.57 -1.42
N LEU A 140 4.03 -19.75 -0.17
CA LEU A 140 4.61 -21.01 0.32
C LEU A 140 3.51 -22.03 0.66
N VAL A 141 2.42 -21.57 1.25
CA VAL A 141 1.42 -22.44 1.89
C VAL A 141 0.11 -22.59 1.11
N GLY A 142 -0.14 -21.70 0.16
CA GLY A 142 -1.37 -21.65 -0.63
C GLY A 142 -2.61 -21.16 0.15
N SER A 143 -3.77 -21.37 -0.46
CA SER A 143 -5.08 -20.97 0.08
C SER A 143 -5.80 -22.12 0.80
N GLY A 144 -6.73 -21.81 1.72
CA GLY A 144 -7.56 -22.80 2.42
C GLY A 144 -7.36 -22.83 3.94
N GLU A 145 -7.94 -23.82 4.63
CA GLU A 145 -7.64 -24.06 6.04
C GLU A 145 -6.37 -24.91 6.13
N LEU A 146 -5.39 -24.44 6.90
CA LEU A 146 -4.06 -25.04 6.96
C LEU A 146 -3.67 -25.28 8.42
N PHE A 147 -2.86 -26.30 8.64
CA PHE A 147 -2.26 -26.60 9.93
C PHE A 147 -0.86 -27.21 9.71
N MET A 148 -0.01 -27.11 10.72
CA MET A 148 1.31 -27.73 10.74
C MET A 148 1.32 -28.89 11.72
N LEU A 149 2.13 -29.90 11.44
CA LEU A 149 2.37 -31.04 12.31
C LEU A 149 3.87 -31.31 12.40
N LYS A 150 4.32 -31.67 13.61
CA LYS A 150 5.70 -32.09 13.86
C LYS A 150 5.85 -33.57 13.53
N VAL A 151 6.84 -33.92 12.71
CA VAL A 151 7.08 -35.32 12.33
C VAL A 151 7.98 -35.96 13.38
N VAL A 152 7.60 -37.16 13.83
CA VAL A 152 8.40 -37.93 14.78
C VAL A 152 8.77 -39.29 14.18
N GLY A 153 10.06 -39.55 14.04
CA GLY A 153 10.64 -40.77 13.50
C GLY A 153 10.93 -40.72 11.99
N GLU A 154 11.48 -41.83 11.47
CA GLU A 154 12.02 -41.91 10.11
C GLU A 154 11.07 -42.58 9.11
N SER A 155 9.80 -42.83 9.48
CA SER A 155 8.87 -43.60 8.65
C SER A 155 8.54 -42.97 7.29
N MET A 156 8.80 -41.68 7.09
CA MET A 156 8.60 -40.95 5.83
C MET A 156 9.92 -40.46 5.20
N ILE A 157 11.05 -41.02 5.61
CA ILE A 157 12.37 -40.62 5.10
C ILE A 157 12.49 -40.83 3.58
N GLU A 158 11.86 -41.88 3.04
CA GLU A 158 11.83 -42.16 1.60
C GLU A 158 11.07 -41.09 0.80
N ALA A 159 10.20 -40.31 1.44
CA ALA A 159 9.51 -39.16 0.86
C ALA A 159 10.27 -37.83 1.07
N ALA A 160 11.53 -37.90 1.52
CA ALA A 160 12.35 -36.75 1.91
C ALA A 160 11.74 -35.92 3.07
N ILE A 161 10.98 -36.57 3.95
CA ILE A 161 10.45 -35.98 5.17
C ILE A 161 11.23 -36.53 6.36
N CYS A 162 12.00 -35.66 7.01
CA CYS A 162 12.83 -36.00 8.16
C CYS A 162 12.08 -35.82 9.49
N ASP A 163 12.59 -36.45 10.54
CA ASP A 163 12.20 -36.15 11.93
C ASP A 163 12.50 -34.68 12.26
N GLY A 164 11.57 -34.00 12.93
CA GLY A 164 11.65 -32.58 13.27
C GLY A 164 10.44 -31.80 12.79
#